data_AF-A0A401T535-F1
#
_entry.id   AF-A0A401T535-F1
#
_cell.length_a   1.000
_cell.length_b   1.000
_cell.length_c   1.000
_cell.angle_alpha   90.00
_cell.angle_beta   90.00
_cell.angle_gamma   90.00
#
_symmetry.space_group_name_H-M   'P 1'
#
loop_
_entity.id
_entity.type
_entity.pdbx_description
1 polymer ?
#
loop_
_entity_poly.entity_id
_entity_poly.type
_entity_poly.pdbx_seq_one_letter_code
_entity_poly.pdbx_strand_id
1 'polypeptide(L)'
;TQERIEIIHQTLHDINKIFSMNLGSVTWTWDKVENFLLLLDLQLRELQDCLRKPGLDHKMKRNAAIQHYFRKLEKFLKHKKFSECSWEIIRAETRARLQQLLFIMAQVSKRN
;
A
#
# COMPACT_ATOMS: atom_id res chain seq x y z
N THR A 1 5.23 17.45 6.35
CA THR A 1 3.98 16.74 6.65
C THR A 1 3.33 16.21 5.38
N GLN A 2 3.15 17.04 4.35
CA GLN A 2 2.60 16.64 3.04
C GLN A 2 3.34 15.46 2.37
N GLU A 3 4.65 15.54 2.22
CA GLU A 3 5.47 14.48 1.58
C GLU A 3 5.29 13.11 2.26
N ARG A 4 5.14 13.09 3.59
CA ARG A 4 4.90 11.84 4.33
C ARG A 4 3.52 11.25 4.03
N ILE A 5 2.50 12.10 3.91
CA ILE A 5 1.14 11.68 3.53
C ILE A 5 1.15 11.13 2.10
N GLU A 6 1.88 11.77 1.17
CA GLU A 6 2.04 11.26 -0.20
C GLU A 6 2.75 9.90 -0.24
N ILE A 7 3.81 9.72 0.56
CA ILE A 7 4.52 8.44 0.70
C ILE A 7 3.58 7.35 1.24
N ILE A 8 2.81 7.66 2.29
CA ILE A 8 1.84 6.71 2.88
C ILE A 8 0.79 6.35 1.83
N HIS A 9 0.15 7.35 1.20
CA HIS A 9 -0.87 7.15 0.18
C HIS A 9 -0.36 6.30 -0.99
N GLN A 10 0.82 6.62 -1.54
CA GLN A 10 1.40 5.84 -2.64
C GLN A 10 1.71 4.40 -2.23
N THR A 11 2.25 4.19 -1.04
CA THR A 11 2.59 2.85 -0.53
C THR A 11 1.33 2.00 -0.34
N LEU A 12 0.28 2.54 0.29
CA LEU A 12 -0.98 1.83 0.49
C LEU A 12 -1.68 1.54 -0.85
N HIS A 13 -1.63 2.48 -1.80
CA HIS A 13 -2.19 2.29 -3.13
C HIS A 13 -1.49 1.14 -3.87
N ASP A 14 -0.17 1.10 -3.84
CA ASP A 14 0.60 0.05 -4.50
C ASP A 14 0.41 -1.32 -3.82
N ILE A 15 0.22 -1.37 -2.49
CA ILE A 15 -0.20 -2.59 -1.77
C ILE A 15 -1.58 -3.04 -2.25
N ASN A 16 -2.59 -2.15 -2.26
CA ASN A 16 -3.95 -2.47 -2.67
C ASN A 16 -3.98 -3.07 -4.09
N LYS A 17 -3.21 -2.46 -5.00
CA LYS A 17 -3.05 -2.95 -6.38
C LYS A 17 -2.48 -4.36 -6.45
N ILE A 18 -1.47 -4.69 -5.64
CA ILE A 18 -0.90 -6.05 -5.59
C ILE A 18 -1.96 -7.04 -5.12
N PHE A 19 -2.66 -6.77 -4.02
CA PHE A 19 -3.65 -7.69 -3.46
C PHE A 19 -4.93 -7.80 -4.31
N SER A 20 -5.14 -6.88 -5.26
CA SER A 20 -6.20 -6.97 -6.29
C SER A 20 -5.82 -7.84 -7.50
N MET A 21 -4.64 -8.49 -7.49
CA MET A 21 -4.20 -9.41 -8.56
C MET A 21 -4.77 -10.83 -8.36
N ASN A 22 -4.20 -11.83 -9.04
CA ASN A 22 -4.63 -13.21 -8.94
C ASN A 22 -4.24 -13.85 -7.60
N LEU A 23 -5.21 -13.98 -6.70
CA LEU A 23 -5.11 -14.64 -5.40
C LEU A 23 -5.50 -16.13 -5.44
N GLY A 24 -5.77 -16.73 -6.59
CA GLY A 24 -6.37 -18.08 -6.68
C GLY A 24 -5.53 -19.23 -6.09
N SER A 25 -4.25 -19.00 -5.80
CA SER A 25 -3.35 -19.97 -5.18
C SER A 25 -3.17 -19.78 -3.68
N VAL A 26 -3.73 -18.72 -3.10
CA VAL A 26 -3.56 -18.44 -1.67
C VAL A 26 -4.47 -19.34 -0.85
N THR A 27 -3.95 -19.85 0.27
CA THR A 27 -4.70 -20.69 1.23
C THR A 27 -5.33 -19.85 2.34
N TRP A 28 -5.47 -18.55 2.10
CA TRP A 28 -5.82 -17.56 3.10
C TRP A 28 -7.32 -17.52 3.31
N THR A 29 -7.77 -17.23 4.53
CA THR A 29 -9.19 -17.07 4.82
C THR A 29 -9.72 -15.83 4.09
N TRP A 30 -10.72 -16.02 3.22
CA TRP A 30 -11.22 -14.96 2.32
C TRP A 30 -11.79 -13.76 3.07
N ASP A 31 -12.47 -13.97 4.19
CA ASP A 31 -12.97 -12.94 5.09
C ASP A 31 -11.86 -11.98 5.55
N LYS A 32 -10.68 -12.51 5.87
CA LYS A 32 -9.52 -11.72 6.30
C LYS A 32 -8.92 -10.92 5.15
N VAL A 33 -8.89 -11.49 3.95
CA VAL A 33 -8.38 -10.81 2.75
C VAL A 33 -9.31 -9.68 2.33
N GLU A 34 -10.61 -9.95 2.30
CA GLU A 34 -11.64 -8.96 2.00
C GLU A 34 -11.62 -7.80 3.01
N ASN A 35 -11.61 -8.13 4.31
CA ASN A 35 -11.53 -7.11 5.36
C ASN A 35 -10.24 -6.27 5.23
N PHE A 36 -9.11 -6.90 4.89
CA PHE A 36 -7.86 -6.18 4.65
C PHE A 36 -7.96 -5.19 3.48
N LEU A 37 -8.53 -5.61 2.35
CA LEU A 37 -8.73 -4.74 1.19
C LEU A 37 -9.70 -3.58 1.49
N LEU A 38 -10.81 -3.86 2.21
CA LEU A 38 -11.77 -2.84 2.63
C LEU A 38 -11.13 -1.78 3.53
N LEU A 39 -10.27 -2.19 4.48
CA LEU A 39 -9.54 -1.28 5.34
C LEU A 39 -8.53 -0.44 4.55
N LEU A 40 -7.83 -1.02 3.56
CA LEU A 40 -6.92 -0.27 2.69
C LEU A 40 -7.66 0.79 1.87
N ASP A 41 -8.78 0.43 1.26
CA ASP A 41 -9.61 1.36 0.48
C ASP A 41 -10.16 2.49 1.35
N LEU A 42 -10.57 2.20 2.59
CA LEU A 42 -10.99 3.23 3.54
C LEU A 42 -9.85 4.21 3.84
N GLN A 43 -8.67 3.70 4.21
CA GLN A 43 -7.51 4.54 4.51
C GLN A 43 -7.08 5.39 3.31
N LEU A 44 -7.14 4.83 2.09
CA LEU A 44 -6.81 5.57 0.87
C LEU A 44 -7.77 6.74 0.64
N ARG A 45 -9.08 6.56 0.85
CA ARG A 45 -10.07 7.64 0.74
C ARG A 45 -9.80 8.76 1.75
N GLU A 46 -9.56 8.42 3.01
CA GLU A 46 -9.26 9.40 4.07
C GLU A 46 -7.99 10.20 3.75
N LEU A 47 -6.94 9.54 3.25
CA LEU A 47 -5.70 10.19 2.84
C LEU A 47 -5.92 11.09 1.61
N GLN A 48 -6.76 10.67 0.67
CA GLN A 48 -7.07 11.46 -0.51
C GLN A 48 -7.80 12.77 -0.16
N ASP A 49 -8.72 12.71 0.82
CA ASP A 49 -9.39 13.90 1.34
C ASP A 49 -8.41 14.83 2.07
N CYS A 50 -7.45 14.28 2.82
CA CYS A 50 -6.36 15.05 3.43
C CYS A 50 -5.49 15.78 2.39
N LEU A 51 -5.29 15.18 1.21
CA LEU A 51 -4.48 15.73 0.12
C LEU A 51 -5.24 16.78 -0.72
N ARG A 52 -6.57 16.74 -0.75
CA ARG A 52 -7.45 17.59 -1.57
C ARG A 52 -7.72 19.00 -1.02
N LYS A 53 -7.00 19.46 0.01
CA LYS A 53 -7.29 20.75 0.68
C LYS A 53 -7.47 21.91 -0.32
N PRO A 54 -8.58 22.68 -0.21
CA PRO A 54 -8.92 23.73 -1.17
C PRO A 54 -7.86 24.83 -1.20
N GLY A 55 -7.49 25.28 -2.41
CA GLY A 55 -6.56 26.40 -2.64
C GLY A 55 -5.13 26.01 -3.01
N LEU A 56 -4.78 24.72 -3.02
CA LEU A 56 -3.50 24.22 -3.51
C LEU A 56 -3.76 23.21 -4.63
N ASP A 57 -3.39 23.58 -5.86
CA ASP A 57 -3.35 22.65 -7.01
C ASP A 57 -2.14 21.71 -6.84
N HIS A 58 -2.17 20.91 -5.77
CA HIS A 58 -1.06 20.08 -5.36
C HIS A 58 -1.05 18.79 -6.17
N LYS A 59 -0.31 18.82 -7.28
CA LYS A 59 -0.05 17.62 -8.08
C LYS A 59 0.76 16.62 -7.25
N MET A 60 0.10 15.53 -6.84
CA MET A 60 0.71 14.48 -6.01
C MET A 60 2.03 14.01 -6.61
N LYS A 61 3.15 14.24 -5.91
CA LYS A 61 4.46 13.85 -6.41
C LYS A 61 4.65 12.35 -6.18
N ARG A 62 4.62 11.56 -7.26
CA ARG A 62 4.96 10.13 -7.19
C ARG A 62 6.44 9.98 -6.87
N ASN A 63 6.74 9.28 -5.78
CA ASN A 63 8.08 8.86 -5.46
C ASN A 63 8.48 7.70 -6.38
N ALA A 64 9.48 7.93 -7.23
CA ALA A 64 9.94 6.95 -8.22
C ALA A 64 10.55 5.70 -7.59
N ALA A 65 11.19 5.82 -6.42
CA ALA A 65 11.80 4.69 -5.72
C ALA A 65 10.73 3.73 -5.17
N ILE A 66 9.65 4.28 -4.58
CA ILE A 66 8.49 3.49 -4.13
C ILE A 66 7.85 2.78 -5.31
N GLN A 67 7.59 3.52 -6.40
CA GLN A 67 7.00 2.96 -7.60
C GLN A 67 7.84 1.82 -8.19
N HIS A 68 9.16 2.00 -8.25
CA HIS A 68 10.08 0.98 -8.77
C HIS A 68 10.11 -0.26 -7.88
N TYR A 69 10.10 -0.07 -6.56
CA TYR A 69 10.06 -1.17 -5.59
C TYR A 69 8.81 -2.03 -5.77
N PHE A 70 7.62 -1.45 -5.79
CA PHE A 70 6.38 -2.23 -5.95
C PHE A 70 6.25 -2.85 -7.34
N ARG A 71 6.74 -2.19 -8.40
CA ARG A 71 6.85 -2.81 -9.73
C ARG A 71 7.73 -4.06 -9.74
N LYS A 72 8.80 -4.11 -8.93
CA LYS A 72 9.63 -5.32 -8.79
C LYS A 72 8.84 -6.44 -8.12
N LEU A 73 8.05 -6.15 -7.09
CA LEU A 73 7.19 -7.13 -6.42
C LEU A 73 6.11 -7.67 -7.36
N GLU A 74 5.44 -6.82 -8.14
CA GLU A 74 4.48 -7.25 -9.16
C GLU A 74 5.12 -8.18 -10.20
N LYS A 75 6.34 -7.85 -10.67
CA LYS A 75 7.11 -8.68 -11.60
C LYS A 75 7.51 -10.01 -10.97
N PHE A 76 7.92 -9.99 -9.71
CA PHE A 76 8.25 -11.19 -8.94
C PHE A 76 7.06 -12.16 -8.87
N LEU A 77 5.88 -11.67 -8.47
CA LEU A 77 4.64 -12.47 -8.44
C LEU A 77 4.34 -13.10 -9.81
N LYS A 78 4.37 -12.29 -10.87
CA LYS A 78 4.12 -12.78 -12.24
C LYS A 78 5.13 -13.84 -12.65
N HIS A 79 6.42 -13.63 -12.37
CA HIS A 79 7.48 -14.59 -12.69
C HIS A 79 7.33 -15.91 -11.91
N LYS A 80 6.86 -15.84 -10.66
CA LYS A 80 6.55 -17.01 -9.84
C LYS A 80 5.15 -17.59 -10.09
N LYS A 81 4.47 -17.11 -11.13
CA LYS A 81 3.13 -17.55 -11.55
C LYS A 81 2.10 -17.47 -10.41
N PHE A 82 2.24 -16.47 -9.56
CA PHE A 82 1.37 -16.28 -8.40
C PHE A 82 1.31 -17.55 -7.54
N SER A 83 2.42 -18.26 -7.31
CA SER A 83 2.41 -19.44 -6.44
C SER A 83 2.13 -19.06 -4.98
N GLU A 84 1.61 -20.00 -4.19
CA GLU A 84 1.37 -19.82 -2.75
C GLU A 84 2.63 -19.29 -2.03
N CYS A 85 3.79 -19.92 -2.24
CA CYS A 85 5.05 -19.47 -1.64
C CYS A 85 5.42 -18.03 -2.03
N SER A 86 5.14 -17.61 -3.27
CA SER A 86 5.41 -16.23 -3.69
C SER A 86 4.48 -15.23 -2.99
N TRP A 87 3.23 -15.62 -2.74
CA TRP A 87 2.28 -14.82 -1.99
C TRP A 87 2.65 -14.69 -0.52
N GLU A 88 3.19 -15.74 0.10
CA GLU A 88 3.71 -15.66 1.47
C GLU A 88 4.88 -14.67 1.59
N ILE A 89 5.77 -14.64 0.60
CA ILE A 89 6.85 -13.64 0.52
C ILE A 89 6.27 -12.22 0.41
N ILE A 90 5.28 -12.02 -0.48
CA ILE A 90 4.62 -10.72 -0.63
C ILE A 90 3.93 -10.30 0.67
N ARG A 91 3.24 -11.21 1.34
CA ARG A 91 2.58 -10.91 2.61
C ARG A 91 3.58 -10.48 3.69
N ALA A 92 4.73 -11.16 3.78
CA ALA A 92 5.79 -10.79 4.71
C ALA A 92 6.36 -9.40 4.40
N GLU A 93 6.64 -9.09 3.13
CA GLU A 93 7.08 -7.77 2.68
C GLU A 93 6.03 -6.69 3.00
N THR A 94 4.76 -6.95 2.71
CA THR A 94 3.64 -6.05 3.01
C THR A 94 3.54 -5.76 4.50
N ARG A 95 3.65 -6.78 5.36
CA ARG A 95 3.64 -6.60 6.82
C ARG A 95 4.78 -5.69 7.26
N ALA A 96 6.00 -5.91 6.76
CA ALA A 96 7.15 -5.09 7.10
C ALA A 96 6.97 -3.62 6.68
N ARG A 97 6.40 -3.37 5.49
CA ARG A 97 6.13 -2.00 5.01
C ARG A 97 5.03 -1.32 5.81
N LEU A 98 3.94 -2.02 6.15
CA LEU A 98 2.88 -1.47 7.00
C LEU A 98 3.40 -1.09 8.39
N GLN A 99 4.27 -1.91 8.98
CA GLN A 99 4.92 -1.59 10.26
C GLN A 99 5.78 -0.32 10.17
N GLN A 100 6.53 -0.15 9.07
CA GLN A 100 7.30 1.08 8.82
C GLN A 100 6.38 2.30 8.65
N LEU A 101 5.25 2.16 7.97
CA LEU A 101 4.28 3.25 7.82
C LEU A 101 3.68 3.68 9.15
N LEU A 102 3.34 2.75 10.05
CA LEU A 102 2.83 3.07 11.39
C LEU A 102 3.81 3.97 12.16
N PHE A 103 5.12 3.71 12.05
CA PHE A 103 6.13 4.56 12.65
C PHE A 103 6.14 5.97 12.04
N ILE A 104 6.03 6.08 10.71
CA ILE A 104 5.97 7.37 10.00
C ILE A 104 4.70 8.15 10.39
N MET A 105 3.55 7.47 10.48
CA MET A 105 2.27 8.06 10.88
C MET A 105 2.29 8.60 12.31
N ALA A 106 2.90 7.87 13.26
CA ALA A 106 3.05 8.34 14.63
C ALA A 106 3.82 9.67 14.72
N GLN A 107 4.77 9.91 13.80
CA GLN A 107 5.51 11.16 13.72
C GLN A 107 4.71 12.30 13.05
N VAL A 108 3.73 11.97 12.22
CA VAL A 108 2.80 12.94 11.62
C VAL A 108 1.76 13.38 12.65
N SER A 109 1.21 12.44 13.42
CA SER A 109 0.19 12.72 14.45
C SER A 109 0.70 13.56 15.62
N LYS A 110 2.00 13.49 15.95
CA LYS A 110 2.63 14.29 17.04
C LYS A 110 2.87 15.76 16.68
N ARG A 111 2.68 16.15 15.41
CA ARG A 111 2.94 17.51 14.91
C ARG A 111 1.67 18.31 14.61
N ASN A 112 0.50 17.73 14.90
CA ASN A 112 -0.79 18.41 14.84
C ASN A 112 -1.22 18.83 16.24
#